data_AF-A0A0A9DZR0-F1
#
_entry.id   AF-A0A0A9DZR0-F1
#
_cell.length_a   1.000
_cell.length_b   1.000
_cell.length_c   1.000
_cell.angle_alpha   90.00
_cell.angle_beta   90.00
_cell.angle_gamma   90.00
#
_symmetry.space_group_name_H-M   'P 1'
#
loop_
_entity.id
_entity.type
_entity.pdbx_description
1 polymer ?
#
loop_
_entity_poly.entity_id
_entity_poly.type
_entity_poly.pdbx_seq_one_letter_code
_entity_poly.pdbx_strand_id
1 'polypeptide(L)' 'MVVDARDPIFYRCPDLEEIDEHKRTMLLVNKADLLPLNIRKRWAYYFKAHDILYVFWSVKAATATLELDL' A
#
# COMPACT_ATOMS: atom_id res chain seq x y z
N MET A 1 -4.90 3.94 -5.29
CA MET A 1 -4.33 5.16 -4.70
C MET A 1 -2.93 4.87 -4.15
N VAL A 2 -1.96 5.75 -4.42
CA VAL A 2 -0.60 5.60 -3.87
C VAL A 2 -0.52 6.35 -2.55
N VAL A 3 -0.05 5.69 -1.50
CA VAL A 3 0.11 6.28 -0.15
C VAL A 3 1.52 6.01 0.39
N ASP A 4 2.03 6.88 1.25
CA ASP A 4 3.31 6.66 1.93
C ASP A 4 3.14 5.69 3.11
N ALA A 5 4.01 4.69 3.22
CA ALA A 5 3.89 3.63 4.23
C ALA A 5 4.01 4.11 5.69
N ARG A 6 4.56 5.31 5.94
CA ARG A 6 4.72 5.84 7.31
C ARG A 6 3.39 6.17 7.96
N ASP A 7 2.44 6.70 7.19
CA ASP A 7 1.09 7.01 7.67
C ASP A 7 0.06 6.85 6.54
N PRO A 8 -0.23 5.61 6.12
CA PRO A 8 -1.06 5.33 4.96
C PRO A 8 -2.52 5.79 5.12
N ILE A 9 -3.01 5.99 6.35
CA ILE A 9 -4.37 6.46 6.62
C ILE A 9 -4.46 7.97 6.48
N PHE A 10 -3.46 8.71 6.96
CA PHE A 10 -3.40 10.16 6.77
C PHE A 10 -3.42 10.56 5.29
N TYR A 11 -2.72 9.79 4.44
CA TYR A 11 -2.69 10.05 2.99
C TYR A 11 -3.86 9.44 2.21
N ARG A 12 -4.75 8.69 2.87
CA ARG A 12 -5.93 8.10 2.23
C ARG A 12 -7.01 9.17 2.08
N CYS A 13 -7.66 9.24 0.92
CA CYS A 13 -8.82 10.09 0.67
C CYS A 13 -10.05 9.22 0.37
N PRO A 14 -10.95 8.99 1.36
CA PRO A 14 -12.17 8.20 1.17
C PRO A 14 -13.09 8.74 0.08
N ASP A 15 -13.17 10.07 -0.06
CA ASP A 15 -14.03 10.71 -1.07
C ASP A 15 -13.68 10.28 -2.50
N LEU A 16 -12.41 9.94 -2.78
CA LEU A 16 -11.98 9.42 -4.08
C LEU A 16 -12.38 7.95 -4.31
N GLU A 17 -12.70 7.22 -3.25
CA GLU A 17 -13.09 5.81 -3.30
C GLU A 17 -14.59 5.65 -3.56
N GLU A 18 -15.41 6.66 -3.23
CA GLU A 18 -16.87 6.64 -3.33
C GLU A 18 -17.42 7.17 -4.68
N ILE A 19 -16.53 7.46 -5.65
CA ILE A 19 -16.93 8.07 -6.94
C ILE A 19 -17.76 7.11 -7.81
N ASP A 20 -17.49 5.80 -7.76
CA ASP A 20 -18.08 4.82 -8.67
C ASP A 20 -18.21 3.45 -7.99
N GLU A 21 -19.44 2.97 -7.80
CA GLU A 21 -19.75 1.71 -7.12
C GLU A 21 -19.23 0.45 -7.85
N HIS A 22 -18.89 0.56 -9.13
CA HIS A 22 -18.32 -0.53 -9.92
C HIS A 22 -16.78 -0.54 -9.91
N LYS A 23 -16.14 0.48 -9.32
CA LYS A 23 -14.68 0.57 -9.23
C LYS A 23 -14.24 0.37 -7.79
N ARG A 24 -13.36 -0.61 -7.56
CA ARG A 24 -12.69 -0.78 -6.27
C ARG A 24 -11.34 -0.09 -6.27
N THR A 25 -11.11 0.71 -5.24
CA THR A 25 -9.80 1.34 -5.00
C THR A 25 -8.89 0.42 -4.18
N MET A 26 -7.66 0.23 -4.66
CA MET A 26 -6.59 -0.44 -3.92
C MET A 26 -5.55 0.57 -3.43
N LEU A 27 -5.05 0.40 -2.20
CA LEU A 27 -3.91 1.14 -1.69
C LEU A 27 -2.59 0.51 -2.17
N LEU A 28 -1.81 1.27 -2.94
CA LEU A 28 -0.42 1.00 -3.24
C LEU A 28 0.43 1.66 -2.16
N VAL A 29 0.81 0.89 -1.13
CA VAL A 29 1.53 1.39 0.04
C VAL A 29 3.02 1.46 -0.29
N ASN A 30 3.49 2.64 -0.67
CA ASN A 30 4.82 2.88 -1.21
C ASN A 30 5.90 3.04 -0.12
N LYS A 31 7.15 2.75 -0.47
CA LYS A 31 8.33 2.74 0.43
C LYS A 31 8.18 1.75 1.59
N ALA A 32 7.45 0.67 1.37
CA ALA A 32 7.14 -0.30 2.42
C ALA A 32 8.40 -0.98 2.99
N ASP A 33 9.49 -1.03 2.22
CA ASP A 33 10.81 -1.53 2.62
C ASP A 33 11.44 -0.74 3.77
N LEU A 34 11.07 0.53 3.94
CA LEU A 34 11.57 1.37 5.03
C LEU A 34 10.87 1.10 6.37
N LEU A 35 9.78 0.33 6.37
CA LEU A 35 9.10 -0.06 7.60
C LEU A 35 9.71 -1.33 8.20
N PRO A 36 9.91 -1.37 9.53
CA PRO A 36 10.14 -2.61 10.24
C PRO A 36 9.01 -3.62 10.01
N LEU A 37 9.35 -4.92 9.96
CA LEU A 37 8.39 -5.99 9.64
C LEU A 37 7.18 -6.01 10.60
N ASN A 38 7.38 -5.74 11.89
CA ASN A 38 6.30 -5.69 12.88
C ASN A 38 5.32 -4.54 12.59
N ILE A 39 5.80 -3.37 12.13
CA ILE A 39 4.94 -2.25 11.73
C ILE A 39 4.18 -2.58 10.46
N ARG A 40 4.86 -3.17 9.45
CA ARG A 40 4.20 -3.61 8.21
C ARG A 40 3.09 -4.63 8.50
N LYS A 41 3.32 -5.57 9.43
CA LYS A 41 2.30 -6.53 9.89
C LYS A 41 1.12 -5.84 10.56
N ARG A 42 1.35 -4.82 11.42
CA ARG A 42 0.26 -4.05 12.04
C ARG A 42 -0.62 -3.37 11.00
N TRP A 43 -0.03 -2.76 9.98
CA TRP A 43 -0.79 -2.20 8.86
C TRP A 43 -1.56 -3.27 8.07
N ALA A 44 -0.92 -4.41 7.78
CA ALA A 44 -1.59 -5.52 7.10
C ALA A 44 -2.82 -6.03 7.87
N TYR A 45 -2.73 -6.13 9.20
CA TYR A 45 -3.87 -6.48 10.05
C TYR A 45 -4.95 -5.42 10.03
N TYR A 46 -4.58 -4.14 10.15
CA TYR A 46 -5.52 -3.02 10.09
C TYR A 46 -6.30 -3.02 8.78
N PHE A 47 -5.63 -3.08 7.63
CA PHE A 47 -6.30 -3.05 6.33
C PHE A 47 -7.25 -4.24 6.13
N LYS A 48 -6.83 -5.45 6.52
CA LYS A 48 -7.70 -6.64 6.46
C LYS A 48 -8.94 -6.49 7.35
N ALA A 49 -8.79 -5.94 8.55
CA ALA A 49 -9.90 -5.75 9.48
C ALA A 49 -10.92 -4.71 9.01
N HIS A 50 -10.54 -3.80 8.12
CA HIS A 50 -11.39 -2.72 7.59
C HIS A 50 -11.79 -2.94 6.12
N ASP A 51 -11.58 -4.16 5.58
CA ASP A 51 -11.84 -4.50 4.17
C ASP A 51 -11.20 -3.54 3.15
N ILE A 52 -10.02 -3.03 3.48
CA ILE A 52 -9.25 -2.14 2.61
C ILE A 52 -8.36 -3.01 1.73
N LEU A 53 -8.52 -2.92 0.41
CA LEU A 53 -7.64 -3.61 -0.54
C LEU A 53 -6.26 -2.92 -0.56
N TYR A 54 -5.17 -3.68 -0.42
CA TYR A 54 -3.82 -3.12 -0.35
C TYR A 54 -2.75 -4.01 -0.95
N VAL A 55 -1.64 -3.39 -1.35
CA VAL A 55 -0.37 -4.05 -1.67
C VAL A 55 0.79 -3.19 -1.19
N PHE A 56 1.82 -3.83 -0.61
CA PHE A 56 3.05 -3.15 -0.23
C PHE A 56 4.00 -3.09 -1.41
N TRP A 57 4.55 -1.91 -1.67
CA TRP A 57 5.42 -1.66 -2.81
C TRP A 57 6.74 -1.01 -2.39
N SER A 58 7.81 -1.36 -3.11
CA SER A 58 9.13 -0.75 -3.01
C SER A 58 9.75 -0.67 -4.40
N VAL A 59 10.09 0.55 -4.82
CA VAL A 59 10.83 0.76 -6.08
C VAL A 59 12.19 0.06 -6.01
N LYS A 60 12.90 0.14 -4.87
CA LYS A 60 14.20 -0.50 -4.70
C LYS A 60 14.15 -2.01 -4.90
N ALA A 61 13.15 -2.67 -4.31
CA ALA A 61 12.98 -4.12 -4.47
C ALA A 61 12.56 -4.50 -5.90
N ALA A 62 11.68 -3.71 -6.52
CA ALA A 62 11.25 -3.93 -7.90
C ALA A 62 12.40 -3.76 -8.90
N THR A 63 13.20 -2.69 -8.77
CA THR A 63 14.39 -2.47 -9.61
C THR A 63 15.40 -3.58 -9.44
N ALA A 64 15.71 -4.00 -8.21
CA ALA A 64 16.63 -5.11 -7.96
C ALA A 64 16.14 -6.43 -8.58
N THR A 65 14.83 -6.67 -8.60
CA THR A 65 14.26 -7.86 -9.26
C THR A 65 14.43 -7.77 -10.78
N LEU A 66 14.11 -6.62 -11.38
CA LEU A 66 14.26 -6.39 -12.82
C LEU A 66 15.71 -6.50 -13.30
N GLU A 67 16.67 -6.02 -12.50
CA GLU A 67 18.11 -6.11 -12.82
C GLU A 67 18.64 -7.56 -12.75
N LEU A 68 18.01 -8.45 -11.97
CA LEU A 68 18.37 -9.87 -11.90
C LEU A 68 17.79 -10.68 -13.08
N ASP A 69 16.74 -10.17 -13.72
CA ASP A 69 16.09 -10.79 -14.88
C ASP A 69 16.71 -10.36 -16.23
N LEU A 70 17.76 -9.51 -16.21
CA LEU A 70 18.56 -9.06 -17.36
C LEU A 70 19.87 -9.84 -17.51
#